data_AF-A0A6L4Z3E9-F1
#
_entry.id   AF-A0A6L4Z3E9-F1
#
_cell.length_a   1.000
_cell.length_b   1.000
_cell.length_c   1.000
_cell.angle_alpha   90.00
_cell.angle_beta   90.00
_cell.angle_gamma   90.00
#
_symmetry.space_group_name_H-M   'P 1'
#
loop_
_entity.id
_entity.type
_entity.pdbx_description
1 polymer ?
#
loop_
_entity_poly.entity_id
_entity_poly.type
_entity_poly.pdbx_seq_one_letter_code
_entity_poly.pdbx_strand_id
1 'polypeptide(L)'
;MSNQEGLYQWKEEVARKMPHLSKSQATVLALWSFGIVLAKSCALTAVSVMMAALIGKKENTLRQQLREFCYDAEDKKGKKRKEIEVEENFVPLLKWVLSIWKSDKLALAVDATTLADIFVVLVVSVVYKGSAIPVAWKILPATQKHPWRGEWLRMLRIIRKAIPKSMFVNQL
;
A
#
# COMPACT_ATOMS: atom_id res chain seq x y z
N MET A 1 -9.91 22.54 9.15
CA MET A 1 -10.53 21.34 8.58
C MET A 1 -10.64 20.30 9.68
N SER A 2 -11.85 19.80 9.95
CA SER A 2 -12.02 18.77 10.97
C SER A 2 -11.40 17.44 10.49
N ASN A 3 -10.99 16.58 11.42
CA ASN A 3 -10.45 15.26 11.06
C ASN A 3 -11.48 14.40 10.28
N GLN A 4 -12.78 14.65 10.47
CA GLN A 4 -13.85 13.96 9.73
C GLN A 4 -13.97 14.48 8.29
N GLU A 5 -13.88 15.79 8.06
CA GLU A 5 -13.80 16.38 6.72
C GLU A 5 -12.55 15.87 5.98
N GLY A 6 -11.40 15.84 6.67
CA GLY A 6 -10.15 15.32 6.10
C GLY A 6 -10.28 13.85 5.70
N LEU A 7 -10.94 13.02 6.50
CA LEU A 7 -11.20 11.62 6.17
C LEU A 7 -12.13 11.47 4.95
N TYR A 8 -13.14 12.34 4.81
CA TYR A 8 -14.03 12.32 3.66
C TYR A 8 -13.27 12.62 2.37
N GLN A 9 -12.50 13.71 2.35
CA GLN A 9 -11.66 14.09 1.21
C GLN A 9 -10.63 13.01 0.89
N TRP A 10 -10.04 12.39 1.91
CA TRP A 10 -9.07 11.32 1.72
C TRP A 10 -9.68 10.07 1.07
N LYS A 11 -10.92 9.71 1.43
CA LYS A 11 -11.64 8.61 0.76
C LYS A 11 -11.88 8.89 -0.72
N GLU A 12 -12.28 10.11 -1.06
CA GLU A 12 -12.46 10.52 -2.45
C GLU A 12 -11.15 10.47 -3.23
N GLU A 13 -10.07 10.95 -2.63
CA GLU A 13 -8.75 10.94 -3.25
C GLU A 13 -8.24 9.52 -3.51
N VAL A 14 -8.37 8.61 -2.53
CA VAL A 14 -8.00 7.19 -2.69
C VAL A 14 -8.83 6.55 -3.79
N ALA A 15 -10.16 6.75 -3.80
CA ALA A 15 -11.02 6.19 -4.85
C ALA A 15 -10.66 6.72 -6.25
N ARG A 16 -10.32 8.00 -6.35
CA ARG A 16 -9.91 8.64 -7.60
C ARG A 16 -8.56 8.16 -8.11
N LYS A 17 -7.60 7.94 -7.21
CA LYS A 17 -6.23 7.52 -7.57
C LYS A 17 -6.08 6.01 -7.75
N MET A 18 -7.00 5.22 -7.17
CA MET A 18 -7.03 3.76 -7.26
C MET A 18 -8.37 3.28 -7.85
N PRO A 19 -8.70 3.65 -9.10
CA PRO A 19 -10.04 3.46 -9.67
C PRO A 19 -10.42 2.00 -9.94
N HIS A 20 -9.45 1.07 -9.94
CA HIS A 20 -9.68 -0.37 -10.07
C HIS A 20 -10.21 -1.00 -8.79
N LEU A 21 -10.00 -0.35 -7.63
CA LEU A 21 -10.52 -0.84 -6.36
C LEU A 21 -12.04 -0.66 -6.30
N SER A 22 -12.72 -1.68 -5.76
CA SER A 22 -14.14 -1.51 -5.41
C SER A 22 -14.31 -0.43 -4.34
N LYS A 23 -15.53 0.15 -4.27
CA LYS A 23 -15.87 1.18 -3.28
C LYS A 23 -15.52 0.77 -1.84
N SER A 24 -15.75 -0.50 -1.47
CA SER A 24 -15.42 -1.00 -0.15
C SER A 24 -13.91 -1.10 0.07
N GLN A 25 -13.15 -1.60 -0.91
CA GLN A 25 -11.70 -1.69 -0.82
C GLN A 25 -11.06 -0.31 -0.69
N ALA A 26 -11.45 0.65 -1.54
CA ALA A 26 -10.96 2.03 -1.46
C ALA A 26 -11.31 2.69 -0.11
N THR A 27 -12.53 2.46 0.40
CA THR A 27 -12.94 2.99 1.71
C THR A 27 -12.08 2.43 2.85
N VAL A 28 -11.81 1.12 2.87
CA VAL A 28 -11.03 0.50 3.94
C VAL A 28 -9.54 0.86 3.82
N LEU A 29 -9.01 0.98 2.61
CA LEU A 29 -7.66 1.50 2.37
C LEU A 29 -7.50 2.94 2.88
N ALA A 30 -8.51 3.80 2.65
CA ALA A 30 -8.52 5.15 3.18
C ALA A 30 -8.59 5.18 4.72
N LEU A 31 -9.38 4.29 5.34
CA LEU A 31 -9.43 4.16 6.80
C LEU A 31 -8.08 3.71 7.38
N TRP A 32 -7.43 2.73 6.75
CA TRP A 32 -6.09 2.27 7.13
C TRP A 32 -5.06 3.39 7.03
N SER A 33 -4.88 3.96 5.84
CA SER A 33 -3.85 4.98 5.58
C SER A 33 -4.04 6.25 6.41
N PHE A 34 -5.27 6.76 6.52
CA PHE A 34 -5.56 7.93 7.35
C PHE A 34 -5.33 7.62 8.84
N GLY A 35 -5.79 6.45 9.29
CA GLY A 35 -5.63 6.01 10.66
C GLY A 35 -4.17 5.78 11.06
N ILE A 36 -3.32 5.30 10.14
CA ILE A 36 -1.87 5.17 10.36
C ILE A 36 -1.24 6.54 10.63
N VAL A 37 -1.62 7.56 9.85
CA VAL A 37 -1.10 8.93 10.04
C VAL A 37 -1.55 9.50 11.38
N LEU A 38 -2.82 9.32 11.75
CA LEU A 38 -3.35 9.82 13.02
C LEU A 38 -2.78 9.08 14.23
N ALA A 39 -2.67 7.75 14.15
CA ALA A 39 -2.15 6.91 15.23
C ALA A 39 -0.61 6.92 15.31
N LYS A 40 0.07 7.42 14.27
CA LYS A 40 1.53 7.31 14.09
C LYS A 40 2.02 5.86 14.26
N SER A 41 1.21 4.91 13.81
CA SER A 41 1.44 3.47 13.99
C SER A 41 0.68 2.67 12.93
N CYS A 42 1.28 1.58 12.47
CA CYS A 42 0.61 0.59 11.62
C CYS A 42 -0.05 -0.55 12.41
N ALA A 43 0.04 -0.54 13.74
CA ALA A 43 -0.56 -1.58 14.57
C ALA A 43 -2.10 -1.52 14.47
N LEU A 44 -2.72 -2.65 14.13
CA LEU A 44 -4.17 -2.77 13.99
C LEU A 44 -4.94 -2.20 15.20
N THR A 45 -4.47 -2.47 16.42
CA THR A 45 -5.10 -1.97 17.65
C THR A 45 -5.05 -0.44 17.75
N ALA A 46 -3.89 0.17 17.50
CA ALA A 46 -3.73 1.62 17.59
C ALA A 46 -4.60 2.33 16.54
N VAL A 47 -4.61 1.81 15.31
CA VAL A 47 -5.43 2.34 14.22
C VAL A 47 -6.92 2.15 14.51
N SER A 48 -7.35 0.98 15.00
CA SER A 48 -8.77 0.71 15.28
C SER A 48 -9.31 1.61 16.37
N VAL A 49 -8.58 1.80 17.47
CA VAL A 49 -8.99 2.69 18.58
C VAL A 49 -9.12 4.13 18.10
N MET A 50 -8.09 4.67 17.45
CA MET A 50 -8.08 6.06 16.98
C MET A 50 -9.19 6.33 15.99
N MET A 51 -9.38 5.43 15.01
CA MET A 51 -10.38 5.63 13.98
C MET A 51 -11.80 5.41 14.49
N ALA A 52 -12.01 4.50 15.44
CA ALA A 52 -13.31 4.27 16.08
C ALA A 52 -13.79 5.52 16.83
N ALA A 53 -12.89 6.15 17.60
CA ALA A 53 -13.17 7.40 18.27
C ALA A 53 -13.49 8.52 17.28
N LEU A 54 -12.71 8.64 16.19
CA LEU A 54 -12.91 9.68 15.17
C LEU A 54 -14.29 9.60 14.48
N ILE A 55 -14.74 8.39 14.14
CA ILE A 55 -15.96 8.18 13.31
C ILE A 55 -17.18 7.76 14.14
N GLY A 56 -17.07 7.67 15.46
CA GLY A 56 -18.16 7.29 16.35
C GLY A 56 -18.66 5.85 16.15
N LYS A 57 -17.76 4.91 15.78
CA LYS A 57 -18.12 3.48 15.60
C LYS A 57 -17.58 2.62 16.73
N LYS A 58 -18.23 1.47 16.97
CA LYS A 58 -17.69 0.43 17.88
C LYS A 58 -16.33 -0.05 17.38
N GLU A 59 -15.33 -0.03 18.27
CA GLU A 59 -13.95 -0.41 17.95
C GLU A 59 -13.86 -1.81 17.35
N ASN A 60 -14.50 -2.81 17.97
CA ASN A 60 -14.48 -4.20 17.50
C ASN A 60 -14.96 -4.35 16.04
N THR A 61 -15.98 -3.58 15.65
CA THR A 61 -16.48 -3.59 14.26
C THR A 61 -15.41 -3.06 13.31
N LEU A 62 -14.75 -1.96 13.67
CA LEU A 62 -13.72 -1.35 12.83
C LEU A 62 -12.45 -2.19 12.78
N ARG A 63 -12.02 -2.73 13.93
CA ARG A 63 -10.89 -3.66 14.04
C ARG A 63 -11.09 -4.87 13.12
N GLN A 64 -12.27 -5.49 13.14
CA GLN A 64 -12.57 -6.62 12.26
C GLN A 64 -12.55 -6.22 10.79
N GLN A 65 -13.14 -5.06 10.44
CA GLN A 65 -13.13 -4.55 9.06
C GLN A 65 -11.71 -4.31 8.54
N LEU A 66 -10.86 -3.68 9.36
CA LEU A 66 -9.46 -3.41 9.03
C LEU A 66 -8.65 -4.71 8.92
N ARG A 67 -8.88 -5.67 9.81
CA ARG A 67 -8.21 -6.97 9.82
C ARG A 67 -8.52 -7.79 8.57
N GLU A 68 -9.80 -7.93 8.21
CA GLU A 68 -10.21 -8.69 7.03
C GLU A 68 -9.76 -8.06 5.70
N PHE A 69 -9.37 -6.79 5.70
CA PHE A 69 -8.77 -6.17 4.52
C PHE A 69 -7.44 -6.84 4.15
N CYS A 70 -6.69 -7.30 5.16
CA CYS A 70 -5.37 -7.91 5.02
C CYS A 70 -5.40 -9.42 4.77
N TYR A 71 -6.59 -10.02 4.66
CA TYR A 71 -6.76 -11.46 4.50
C TYR A 71 -6.86 -11.89 3.04
N ASP A 72 -6.48 -13.14 2.81
CA ASP A 72 -6.77 -13.87 1.58
C ASP A 72 -8.26 -14.19 1.51
N ALA A 73 -8.77 -14.49 0.32
CA ALA A 73 -10.21 -14.63 0.09
C ALA A 73 -10.86 -15.72 0.96
N GLU A 74 -10.17 -16.87 1.12
CA GLU A 74 -10.63 -18.02 1.91
C GLU A 74 -10.74 -17.71 3.42
N ASP A 75 -9.92 -16.79 3.92
CA ASP A 75 -9.89 -16.42 5.34
C ASP A 75 -10.92 -15.32 5.70
N LYS A 76 -11.62 -14.76 4.70
CA LYS A 76 -12.65 -13.74 4.93
C LYS A 76 -13.99 -14.36 5.28
N LYS A 77 -14.73 -13.67 6.16
CA LYS A 77 -16.08 -14.10 6.52
C LYS A 77 -17.07 -13.91 5.35
N GLY A 78 -17.63 -15.02 4.89
CA GLY A 78 -18.70 -15.07 3.90
C GLY A 78 -18.21 -15.03 2.45
N LYS A 79 -19.09 -15.40 1.50
CA LYS A 79 -18.71 -15.73 0.11
C LYS A 79 -18.55 -14.54 -0.85
N LYS A 80 -18.79 -13.31 -0.40
CA LYS A 80 -18.83 -12.11 -1.28
C LYS A 80 -17.57 -11.25 -1.19
N ARG A 81 -16.74 -11.43 -0.18
CA ARG A 81 -15.56 -10.58 0.06
C ARG A 81 -14.41 -11.10 -0.78
N LYS A 82 -13.70 -10.18 -1.42
CA LYS A 82 -12.53 -10.48 -2.24
C LYS A 82 -11.26 -10.04 -1.51
N GLU A 83 -10.18 -10.77 -1.73
CA GLU A 83 -8.84 -10.31 -1.37
C GLU A 83 -8.43 -9.08 -2.19
N ILE A 84 -7.37 -8.43 -1.73
CA ILE A 84 -6.72 -7.37 -2.49
C ILE A 84 -5.65 -8.05 -3.33
N GLU A 85 -5.81 -8.03 -4.65
CA GLU A 85 -4.70 -8.36 -5.54
C GLU A 85 -3.68 -7.22 -5.44
N VAL A 86 -2.59 -7.45 -4.71
CA VAL A 86 -1.64 -6.40 -4.35
C VAL A 86 -0.94 -5.86 -5.60
N GLU A 87 -0.60 -6.71 -6.57
CA GLU A 87 0.17 -6.31 -7.75
C GLU A 87 -0.60 -5.34 -8.67
N GLU A 88 -1.93 -5.42 -8.68
CA GLU A 88 -2.78 -4.47 -9.41
C GLU A 88 -2.64 -3.02 -8.90
N ASN A 89 -2.14 -2.84 -7.68
CA ASN A 89 -1.96 -1.53 -7.06
C ASN A 89 -0.63 -0.86 -7.43
N PHE A 90 0.38 -1.59 -7.91
CA PHE A 90 1.73 -1.03 -8.11
C PHE A 90 1.76 0.09 -9.16
N VAL A 91 1.10 -0.13 -10.30
CA VAL A 91 1.04 0.85 -11.39
C VAL A 91 0.23 2.09 -10.99
N PRO A 92 -1.01 1.97 -10.46
CA PRO A 92 -1.76 3.11 -9.95
C PRO A 92 -1.04 3.88 -8.83
N LEU A 93 -0.41 3.17 -7.88
CA LEU A 93 0.33 3.79 -6.78
C LEU A 93 1.52 4.61 -7.31
N LEU A 94 2.33 4.05 -8.21
CA LEU A 94 3.44 4.80 -8.80
C LEU A 94 2.93 5.99 -9.62
N LYS A 95 1.85 5.84 -10.41
CA LYS A 95 1.23 6.98 -11.11
C LYS A 95 0.79 8.08 -10.15
N TRP A 96 0.27 7.72 -8.98
CA TRP A 96 -0.09 8.70 -7.95
C TRP A 96 1.16 9.45 -7.46
N VAL A 97 2.22 8.73 -7.06
CA VAL A 97 3.49 9.34 -6.66
C VAL A 97 4.02 10.29 -7.75
N LEU A 98 4.03 9.84 -9.01
CA LEU A 98 4.50 10.64 -10.14
C LEU A 98 3.62 11.86 -10.44
N SER A 99 2.32 11.81 -10.15
CA SER A 99 1.41 12.95 -10.38
C SER A 99 1.71 14.17 -9.50
N ILE A 100 2.45 13.98 -8.41
CA ILE A 100 2.92 15.05 -7.52
C ILE A 100 4.44 15.26 -7.60
N TRP A 101 5.10 14.54 -8.51
CA TRP A 101 6.55 14.60 -8.71
C TRP A 101 6.94 15.81 -9.56
N LYS A 102 8.01 16.50 -9.19
CA LYS A 102 8.40 17.79 -9.79
C LYS A 102 9.71 17.75 -10.57
N SER A 103 10.25 16.57 -10.83
CA SER A 103 11.51 16.38 -11.57
C SER A 103 11.32 15.40 -12.72
N ASP A 104 12.15 15.52 -13.73
CA ASP A 104 12.31 14.54 -14.81
C ASP A 104 13.22 13.36 -14.42
N LYS A 105 13.82 13.38 -13.22
CA LYS A 105 14.65 12.30 -12.68
C LYS A 105 13.89 11.51 -11.62
N LEU A 106 13.93 10.19 -11.73
CA LEU A 106 13.37 9.25 -10.77
C LEU A 106 14.46 8.29 -10.30
N ALA A 107 14.71 8.28 -9.00
CA ALA A 107 15.59 7.31 -8.37
C ALA A 107 14.75 6.15 -7.82
N LEU A 108 15.10 4.93 -8.20
CA LEU A 108 14.53 3.71 -7.67
C LEU A 108 15.56 2.99 -6.81
N ALA A 109 15.17 2.54 -5.63
CA ALA A 109 15.96 1.65 -4.80
C ALA A 109 15.36 0.24 -4.85
N VAL A 110 16.21 -0.77 -4.87
CA VAL A 110 15.82 -2.18 -4.81
C VAL A 110 16.50 -2.84 -3.62
N ASP A 111 15.70 -3.35 -2.70
CA ASP A 111 16.20 -3.92 -1.46
C ASP A 111 15.41 -5.17 -1.05
N ALA A 112 15.94 -5.86 -0.03
CA ALA A 112 15.32 -6.97 0.63
C ALA A 112 15.33 -6.72 2.15
N THR A 113 14.17 -6.82 2.78
CA THR A 113 14.05 -6.72 4.24
C THR A 113 13.53 -8.05 4.78
N THR A 114 14.26 -8.64 5.73
CA THR A 114 13.93 -9.93 6.34
C THR A 114 13.32 -9.72 7.72
N LEU A 115 12.19 -10.38 7.99
CA LEU A 115 11.65 -10.53 9.34
C LEU A 115 11.95 -11.92 9.87
N ALA A 116 13.03 -12.04 10.64
CA ALA A 116 13.49 -13.28 11.26
C ALA A 116 13.53 -14.45 10.24
N ASP A 117 13.10 -15.62 10.64
CA ASP A 117 12.91 -16.81 9.80
C ASP A 117 11.49 -16.92 9.21
N ILE A 118 10.70 -15.84 9.29
CA ILE A 118 9.30 -15.84 8.86
C ILE A 118 9.21 -15.52 7.36
N PHE A 119 9.59 -14.29 6.97
CA PHE A 119 9.51 -13.86 5.58
C PHE A 119 10.59 -12.86 5.19
N VAL A 120 10.84 -12.78 3.89
CA VAL A 120 11.63 -11.75 3.21
C VAL A 120 10.68 -10.94 2.35
N VAL A 121 10.77 -9.61 2.45
CA VAL A 121 10.08 -8.69 1.56
C VAL A 121 11.09 -8.13 0.58
N LEU A 122 10.93 -8.49 -0.69
CA LEU A 122 11.64 -7.84 -1.80
C LEU A 122 10.87 -6.59 -2.18
N VAL A 123 11.53 -5.44 -2.25
CA VAL A 123 10.86 -4.15 -2.47
C VAL A 123 11.53 -3.39 -3.61
N VAL A 124 10.71 -2.64 -4.35
CA VAL A 124 11.15 -1.54 -5.21
C VAL A 124 10.52 -0.26 -4.68
N SER A 125 11.37 0.72 -4.39
CA SER A 125 10.98 1.98 -3.77
C SER A 125 11.35 3.17 -4.64
N VAL A 126 10.52 4.22 -4.63
CA VAL A 126 10.90 5.55 -5.12
C VAL A 126 11.64 6.28 -4.00
N VAL A 127 12.84 6.77 -4.29
CA VAL A 127 13.62 7.54 -3.32
C VAL A 127 13.22 9.02 -3.39
N TYR A 128 12.61 9.53 -2.32
CA TYR A 128 12.14 10.90 -2.20
C TYR A 128 12.64 11.55 -0.92
N LYS A 129 13.44 12.62 -1.03
CA LYS A 129 13.91 13.44 0.09
C LYS A 129 14.43 12.62 1.29
N GLY A 130 15.27 11.62 1.02
CA GLY A 130 15.85 10.76 2.05
C GLY A 130 14.92 9.66 2.59
N SER A 131 13.73 9.49 2.00
CA SER A 131 12.81 8.38 2.31
C SER A 131 12.61 7.47 1.11
N ALA A 132 12.60 6.17 1.34
CA ALA A 132 12.22 5.17 0.33
C ALA A 132 10.71 4.92 0.46
N ILE A 133 9.94 5.30 -0.57
CA ILE A 133 8.50 5.05 -0.64
C ILE A 133 8.29 3.75 -1.41
N PRO A 134 7.82 2.66 -0.79
CA PRO A 134 7.57 1.40 -1.48
C PRO A 134 6.49 1.57 -2.55
N VAL A 135 6.78 1.13 -3.78
CA VAL A 135 5.83 1.20 -4.91
C VAL A 135 5.57 -0.15 -5.55
N ALA A 136 6.40 -1.15 -5.29
CA ALA A 136 6.15 -2.56 -5.58
C ALA A 136 6.86 -3.44 -4.57
N TRP A 137 6.29 -4.59 -4.24
CA TRP A 137 6.91 -5.55 -3.32
C TRP A 137 6.44 -6.98 -3.56
N LYS A 138 7.24 -7.95 -3.10
CA LYS A 138 6.90 -9.37 -3.06
C LYS A 138 7.32 -9.94 -1.71
N ILE A 139 6.40 -10.64 -1.05
CA ILE A 139 6.66 -11.36 0.20
C ILE A 139 6.97 -12.82 -0.17
N LEU A 140 8.05 -13.35 0.42
CA LEU A 140 8.53 -14.72 0.23
C LEU A 140 8.80 -15.35 1.61
N PRO A 141 8.63 -16.66 1.79
CA PRO A 141 9.08 -17.35 3.01
C PRO A 141 10.59 -17.17 3.18
N ALA A 142 11.05 -16.85 4.39
CA ALA A 142 12.48 -16.54 4.61
C ALA A 142 13.39 -17.77 4.48
N THR A 143 12.87 -18.95 4.80
CA THR A 143 13.63 -20.19 4.83
C THR A 143 13.67 -20.92 3.49
N GLN A 144 12.95 -20.43 2.48
CA GLN A 144 12.89 -21.05 1.15
C GLN A 144 13.87 -20.41 0.18
N LYS A 145 14.71 -21.23 -0.48
CA LYS A 145 15.56 -20.74 -1.58
C LYS A 145 14.68 -20.26 -2.74
N HIS A 146 14.83 -19.00 -3.12
CA HIS A 146 14.08 -18.38 -4.22
C HIS A 146 14.98 -17.42 -5.02
N PRO A 147 14.90 -17.40 -6.36
CA PRO A 147 15.72 -16.50 -7.16
C PRO A 147 15.20 -15.04 -7.12
N TRP A 148 15.76 -14.21 -6.24
CA TRP A 148 15.31 -12.83 -6.01
C TRP A 148 15.41 -11.92 -7.24
N ARG A 149 16.46 -12.08 -8.05
CA ARG A 149 16.67 -11.27 -9.27
C ARG A 149 15.48 -11.35 -10.23
N GLY A 150 14.86 -12.52 -10.36
CA GLY A 150 13.68 -12.71 -11.20
C GLY A 150 12.49 -11.87 -10.73
N GLU A 151 12.27 -11.84 -9.41
CA GLU A 151 11.19 -11.05 -8.79
C GLU A 151 11.41 -9.55 -8.93
N TRP A 152 12.64 -9.06 -8.68
CA TRP A 152 12.95 -7.64 -8.89
C TRP A 152 12.76 -7.22 -10.35
N LEU A 153 13.27 -8.00 -11.31
CA LEU A 153 13.07 -7.72 -12.74
C LEU A 153 11.61 -7.76 -13.15
N ARG A 154 10.80 -8.65 -12.55
CA ARG A 154 9.35 -8.68 -12.75
C ARG A 154 8.68 -7.42 -12.21
N MET A 155 8.96 -7.03 -10.96
CA MET A 155 8.40 -5.81 -10.36
C MET A 155 8.79 -4.56 -11.16
N LEU A 156 10.06 -4.43 -11.56
CA LEU A 156 10.54 -3.34 -12.41
C LEU A 156 9.79 -3.27 -13.75
N ARG A 157 9.55 -4.41 -14.40
CA ARG A 157 8.74 -4.48 -15.64
C ARG A 157 7.29 -4.04 -15.43
N ILE A 158 6.69 -4.38 -14.29
CA ILE A 158 5.32 -3.96 -13.96
C ILE A 158 5.28 -2.43 -13.79
N ILE A 159 6.12 -1.88 -12.92
CA ILE A 159 6.08 -0.44 -12.59
C ILE A 159 6.55 0.44 -13.76
N ARG A 160 7.37 -0.10 -14.69
CA ARG A 160 7.78 0.62 -15.91
C ARG A 160 6.58 1.15 -16.71
N LYS A 161 5.42 0.49 -16.64
CA LYS A 161 4.16 0.90 -17.28
C LYS A 161 3.60 2.23 -16.73
N ALA A 162 3.98 2.63 -15.52
CA ALA A 162 3.59 3.90 -14.91
C ALA A 162 4.55 5.05 -15.26
N ILE A 163 5.80 4.76 -15.62
CA ILE A 163 6.85 5.77 -15.79
C ILE A 163 6.80 6.39 -17.20
N PRO A 164 6.61 7.71 -17.34
CA PRO A 164 6.66 8.39 -18.64
C PRO A 164 7.99 8.17 -19.36
N LYS A 165 7.96 8.10 -20.69
CA LYS A 165 9.20 7.95 -21.50
C LYS A 165 10.16 9.14 -21.39
N SER A 166 9.65 10.32 -21.03
CA SER A 166 10.43 11.54 -20.84
C SER A 166 11.26 11.56 -19.55
N MET A 167 11.06 10.61 -18.64
CA MET A 167 11.70 10.59 -17.33
C MET A 167 12.99 9.75 -17.37
N PHE A 168 14.06 10.30 -16.81
CA PHE A 168 15.32 9.60 -16.58
C PHE A 168 15.21 8.75 -15.31
N VAL A 169 15.44 7.45 -15.44
CA VAL A 169 15.33 6.49 -14.32
C VAL A 169 16.71 5.97 -13.97
N ASN A 170 17.15 6.21 -12.73
CA ASN A 170 18.37 5.64 -12.18
C ASN A 170 18.02 4.61 -11.11
N GLN A 171 18.72 3.48 -11.12
CA GLN A 171 18.61 2.44 -10.09
C GLN A 171 19.78 2.62 -9.11
N LEU A 172 19.46 2.61 -7.81
CA LEU A 172 20.40 2.66 -6.69
C LEU A 172 20.48 1.30 -6.01
#